data_AF-A0A917WBB7-F1
#
_entry.id   AF-A0A917WBB7-F1
#
_cell.length_a   1.000
_cell.length_b   1.000
_cell.length_c   1.000
_cell.angle_alpha   90.00
_cell.angle_beta   90.00
_cell.angle_gamma   90.00
#
_symmetry.space_group_name_H-M   'P 1'
#
loop_
_entity.id
_entity.type
_entity.pdbx_description
1 polymer ?
#
loop_
_entity_poly.entity_id
_entity_poly.type
_entity_poly.pdbx_seq_one_letter_code
_entity_poly.pdbx_strand_id
1 'polypeptide(L)' 'MGTPVRTVTREELLQRRKQVLAELGIENDDVSRLNDLRPISSDEWDAREELEQISFLLGEELV' A
#
# COMPACT_ATOMS: atom_id res chain seq x y z
N MET A 1 1.64 26.20 16.16
CA MET A 1 1.16 24.85 16.53
C MET A 1 1.80 23.88 15.55
N GLY A 2 2.86 23.18 15.94
CA GLY A 2 3.50 22.18 15.08
C GLY A 2 2.64 20.92 15.06
N THR A 3 2.23 20.47 13.88
CA THR A 3 1.64 19.14 13.74
C THR A 3 2.69 18.11 14.16
N PRO A 4 2.37 17.14 15.04
CA PRO A 4 3.31 16.09 15.38
C PRO A 4 3.59 15.28 14.11
N VAL A 5 4.83 15.36 13.61
CA VAL A 5 5.31 14.49 12.55
C VAL A 5 5.45 13.10 13.17
N ARG A 6 4.41 12.26 13.00
CA ARG A 6 4.49 10.86 13.38
C ARG A 6 5.45 10.18 12.42
N THR A 7 6.62 9.79 12.92
CA THR A 7 7.55 8.95 12.17
C THR A 7 6.90 7.58 12.02
N VAL A 8 6.41 7.28 10.82
CA VAL A 8 5.88 5.94 10.50
C VAL A 8 7.06 5.00 10.38
N THR A 9 7.03 3.91 11.13
CA THR A 9 8.09 2.90 11.08
C THR A 9 7.91 1.98 9.88
N ARG A 10 9.01 1.33 9.47
CA ARG A 10 8.97 0.32 8.41
C ARG A 10 7.98 -0.81 8.73
N GLU A 11 7.89 -1.22 9.99
CA GLU A 11 6.96 -2.27 10.44
C GLU A 11 5.50 -1.85 10.31
N GLU A 12 5.18 -0.59 10.64
CA GLU A 12 3.83 -0.02 10.45
C GLU A 12 3.46 0.04 8.96
N LEU A 13 4.39 0.43 8.09
CA LEU A 13 4.18 0.45 6.64
C LEU A 13 3.89 -0.96 6.09
N LEU A 14 4.67 -1.95 6.51
CA LEU A 14 4.45 -3.35 6.13
C LEU A 14 3.12 -3.89 6.66
N GLN A 15 2.74 -3.52 7.88
CA GLN A 15 1.46 -3.92 8.44
C GLN A 15 0.30 -3.27 7.67
N ARG A 16 0.41 -1.99 7.32
CA ARG A 16 -0.60 -1.30 6.53
C ARG A 16 -0.71 -1.88 5.12
N ARG A 17 0.41 -2.18 4.47
CA ARG A 17 0.46 -2.87 3.17
C ARG A 17 -0.36 -4.16 3.19
N LYS A 18 -0.13 -5.01 4.20
CA LYS A 18 -0.89 -6.26 4.37
C LYS A 18 -2.39 -6.05 4.53
N GLN A 19 -2.79 -4.99 5.24
CA GLN A 19 -4.21 -4.66 5.41
C GLN A 19 -4.83 -4.26 4.07
N VAL A 20 -4.20 -3.34 3.35
CA VAL A 20 -4.73 -2.85 2.06
C VAL A 20 -4.75 -3.97 1.00
N LEU A 21 -3.75 -4.85 0.99
CA LEU A 21 -3.75 -6.04 0.13
C LEU A 21 -4.88 -7.02 0.48
N ALA A 22 -5.19 -7.19 1.77
CA ALA A 22 -6.32 -8.01 2.19
C ALA A 22 -7.67 -7.39 1.79
N GLU A 23 -7.78 -6.04 1.80
CA GLU A 23 -8.97 -5.32 1.29
C GLU A 23 -9.17 -5.55 -0.22
N LEU A 24 -8.09 -5.70 -0.97
CA LEU A 24 -8.09 -6.06 -2.40
C LEU A 24 -8.25 -7.57 -2.68
N GLY A 25 -8.34 -8.41 -1.64
CA GLY A 25 -8.39 -9.86 -1.78
C GLY A 25 -7.08 -10.50 -2.29
N ILE A 26 -5.95 -9.80 -2.18
CA ILE A 26 -4.63 -10.30 -2.56
C ILE A 26 -3.98 -10.95 -1.34
N GLU A 27 -3.92 -12.27 -1.36
CA GLU A 27 -3.21 -13.03 -0.33
C GLU A 27 -1.70 -13.11 -0.65
N ASN A 28 -0.86 -13.11 0.39
CA ASN A 28 0.61 -13.27 0.36
C ASN A 28 1.48 -12.02 0.17
N ASP A 29 0.96 -10.83 0.43
CA ASP A 29 1.77 -9.59 0.38
C ASP A 29 2.40 -9.35 -1.02
N ASP A 30 1.80 -9.97 -2.04
CA ASP A 30 2.34 -10.07 -3.39
C ASP A 30 1.96 -8.82 -4.19
N VAL A 31 2.61 -7.70 -3.84
CA VAL A 31 2.42 -6.40 -4.48
C VAL A 31 2.72 -6.40 -5.97
N SER A 32 3.46 -7.40 -6.48
CA SER A 32 3.73 -7.54 -7.91
C SER A 32 2.43 -7.71 -8.73
N ARG A 33 1.40 -8.32 -8.11
CA ARG A 33 0.08 -8.52 -8.73
C ARG A 33 -0.76 -7.24 -8.79
N LEU A 34 -0.34 -6.17 -8.13
CA LEU A 34 -1.03 -4.88 -8.23
C LEU A 34 -0.98 -4.31 -9.65
N ASN A 35 0.09 -4.57 -10.40
CA ASN A 35 0.19 -4.15 -11.80
C ASN A 35 -0.77 -4.91 -12.71
N ASP A 36 -1.07 -6.18 -12.40
CA ASP A 36 -2.07 -6.98 -13.12
C ASP A 36 -3.51 -6.64 -12.70
N LEU A 37 -3.70 -6.09 -11.50
CA LEU A 37 -5.00 -5.61 -11.07
C LEU A 37 -5.39 -4.36 -11.85
N ARG A 38 -6.42 -4.52 -12.68
CA ARG A 38 -7.16 -3.41 -13.26
C ARG A 38 -8.24 -3.00 -12.27
N PRO A 39 -8.09 -1.89 -11.53
CA PRO A 39 -9.08 -1.49 -10.54
C PRO A 39 -10.40 -1.20 -11.26
N ILE A 40 -11.48 -1.88 -10.85
CA ILE A 40 -12.81 -1.76 -11.45
C ILE A 40 -13.73 -0.87 -10.62
N SER A 41 -13.34 -0.54 -9.39
CA SER A 41 -14.04 0.34 -8.45
C SER A 41 -13.13 1.45 -7.90
N SER A 42 -13.73 2.51 -7.38
CA SER A 42 -13.01 3.61 -6.73
C SER A 42 -12.24 3.16 -5.49
N ASP A 43 -12.80 2.22 -4.72
CA ASP A 43 -12.14 1.68 -3.52
C ASP A 43 -10.85 0.93 -3.88
N GLU A 44 -10.85 0.19 -5.01
CA GLU A 44 -9.64 -0.48 -5.50
C GLU A 44 -8.59 0.51 -6.04
N TRP A 45 -9.03 1.64 -6.61
CA TRP A 45 -8.13 2.72 -7.02
C TRP A 45 -7.46 3.37 -5.82
N ASP A 46 -8.21 3.71 -4.78
CA ASP A 46 -7.69 4.29 -3.54
C ASP A 46 -6.71 3.34 -2.84
N ALA A 47 -7.06 2.05 -2.77
CA ALA A 47 -6.20 1.01 -2.21
C ALA A 47 -4.89 0.85 -3.02
N ARG A 48 -4.96 0.93 -4.35
CA ARG A 48 -3.78 0.90 -5.21
C ARG A 48 -2.87 2.12 -4.96
N GLU A 49 -3.43 3.33 -4.96
CA GLU A 49 -2.66 4.55 -4.69
C GLU A 49 -1.99 4.50 -3.31
N GLU A 50 -2.68 3.97 -2.30
CA GLU A 50 -2.11 3.81 -0.97
C GLU A 50 -0.93 2.80 -0.98
N LEU A 51 -1.05 1.69 -1.70
CA LEU A 51 0.02 0.71 -1.84
C LEU A 51 1.23 1.26 -2.60
N GLU A 52 1.01 2.09 -3.62
CA GLU A 52 2.07 2.80 -4.34
C GLU A 52 2.81 3.78 -3.39
N GLN A 53 2.08 4.53 -2.55
CA GLN A 53 2.68 5.41 -1.55
C GLN A 53 3.47 4.64 -0.49
N ILE A 54 2.95 3.52 0.00
CA ILE A 54 3.65 2.66 0.97
C ILE A 54 4.93 2.10 0.35
N SER A 55 4.88 1.63 -0.90
CA SER A 55 6.05 1.09 -1.61
C SER A 55 7.13 2.17 -1.78
N PHE A 56 6.73 3.40 -2.15
CA PHE A 56 7.63 4.54 -2.20
C PHE A 56 8.30 4.83 -0.84
N LEU A 57 7.53 4.83 0.25
CA LEU A 57 8.06 5.05 1.61
C LEU A 57 8.99 3.92 2.08
N LEU A 58 8.77 2.70 1.59
CA LEU A 58 9.63 1.54 1.85
C LEU A 58 10.89 1.51 0.97
N GLY A 59 10.97 2.36 -0.06
CA GLY A 59 12.04 2.35 -1.07
C GLY A 59 11.95 1.17 -2.03
N GLU A 60 10.76 0.61 -2.21
CA GLU A 60 10.47 -0.48 -3.14
C GLU A 60 10.01 0.11 -4.48
N GLU A 61 10.65 -0.29 -5.58
CA GLU A 61 10.19 0.05 -6.93
C GLU A 61 9.21 -1.04 -7.39
N LEU A 62 7.95 -0.66 -7.60
CA LEU A 62 6.96 -1.53 -8.21
C LEU A 62 7.30 -1.67 -9.70
N VAL A 63 8.07 -2.70 -10.06
CA VAL A 63 8.48 -3.01 -11.46
C VAL A 63 7.32 -3.58 -12.26
#